data_AF-A0A9W7ZL23-F1
#
_entry.id   AF-A0A9W7ZL23-F1
#
_cell.length_a   1.000
_cell.length_b   1.000
_cell.length_c   1.000
_cell.angle_alpha   90.00
_cell.angle_beta   90.00
_cell.angle_gamma   90.00
#
_symmetry.space_group_name_H-M   'P 1'
#
loop_
_entity.id
_entity.type
_entity.pdbx_description
1 polymer ?
#
loop_
_entity_poly.entity_id
_entity_poly.type
_entity_poly.pdbx_seq_one_letter_code
_entity_poly.pdbx_strand_id
1 'polypeptide(L)'
;MNFLGLWARGMTSRPNRRAMDSIAINNNADPGRNGVGSVQYQLRQYAESTLGKASLHEAVVLPEGESLDEWIACHVVDFYNHINMLFMSVSHHCTDESCPKMCAGESYNYFWRDGTNYREPTSMPANKYVKLLVKWIDAQLDDTNLFPVELGQPFPPNFKNDVAAQILKRMLRVYAHLYWHHYPQVCQVGLGTMLNTSFTHFVLFVTKYKLVSDTELQAVKDVIKILA
;
A
#
# COMPACT_ATOMS: atom_id res chain seq x y z
N MET A 1 1.50 8.23 24.71
CA MET A 1 1.97 6.86 24.42
C MET A 1 2.13 6.79 22.92
N ASN A 2 3.36 6.62 22.40
CA ASN A 2 3.62 6.79 20.97
C ASN A 2 3.25 5.53 20.16
N PHE A 3 2.38 5.69 19.16
CA PHE A 3 1.90 4.63 18.27
C PHE A 3 3.04 3.94 17.50
N LEU A 4 4.08 4.68 17.12
CA LEU A 4 5.25 4.14 16.39
C LEU A 4 6.07 3.15 17.23
N GLY A 5 6.21 3.39 18.54
CA GLY A 5 6.99 2.54 19.44
C GLY A 5 6.29 1.21 19.78
N LEU A 6 4.96 1.18 19.79
CA LEU A 6 4.17 -0.05 19.95
C LEU A 6 4.12 -0.86 18.65
N TRP A 7 4.13 -0.18 17.50
CA TRP A 7 4.10 -0.80 16.18
C TRP A 7 5.45 -1.46 15.82
N ALA A 8 6.58 -0.81 16.09
CA ALA A 8 7.93 -1.36 15.86
C ALA A 8 8.23 -2.64 16.68
N ARG A 9 7.65 -2.76 17.88
CA ARG A 9 7.82 -3.96 18.73
C ARG A 9 7.03 -5.18 18.25
N GLY A 10 6.04 -5.00 17.37
CA GLY A 10 5.24 -6.10 16.81
C GLY A 10 5.91 -6.87 15.67
N MET A 11 6.88 -6.27 14.98
CA MET A 11 7.44 -6.80 13.72
C MET A 11 8.76 -7.56 13.84
N THR A 12 9.39 -7.60 15.02
CA THR A 12 10.66 -8.32 15.22
C THR A 12 10.52 -9.84 15.36
N SER A 13 9.29 -10.38 15.38
CA SER A 13 9.02 -11.82 15.52
C SER A 13 8.60 -12.45 14.18
N ARG A 14 9.54 -13.12 13.51
CA ARG A 14 9.24 -14.00 12.37
C ARG A 14 8.34 -15.17 12.79
N PRO A 15 7.23 -15.50 12.09
CA PRO A 15 6.46 -16.70 12.40
C PRO A 15 7.21 -17.97 11.99
N ASN A 16 7.22 -18.95 12.90
CA ASN A 16 7.87 -20.26 12.75
C ASN A 16 7.09 -21.17 11.77
N ARG A 17 7.80 -21.85 10.86
CA ARG A 17 7.27 -22.64 9.71
C ARG A 17 6.42 -23.88 10.04
N ARG A 18 6.07 -24.14 11.31
CA ARG A 18 5.42 -25.39 11.75
C ARG A 18 3.91 -25.31 12.01
N ALA A 19 3.24 -24.19 11.70
CA ALA A 19 1.81 -24.01 12.00
C ALA A 19 0.86 -24.17 10.80
N MET A 20 1.33 -24.68 9.65
CA MET A 20 0.52 -24.80 8.43
C MET A 20 -0.15 -26.18 8.20
N ASP A 21 0.16 -27.19 9.02
CA ASP A 21 -0.30 -28.57 8.79
C ASP A 21 -1.28 -29.07 9.86
N SER A 22 -2.47 -28.47 9.99
CA SER A 22 -3.58 -29.15 10.70
C SER A 22 -4.93 -28.42 10.59
N ILE A 23 -5.56 -28.39 9.41
CA ILE A 23 -7.03 -28.28 9.33
C ILE A 23 -7.51 -29.13 8.14
N ALA A 24 -7.73 -30.42 8.37
CA ALA A 24 -8.60 -31.24 7.53
C ALA A 24 -9.99 -31.25 8.20
N ILE A 25 -10.99 -30.67 7.54
CA ILE A 25 -12.39 -30.73 8.01
C ILE A 25 -13.09 -31.84 7.21
N ASN A 26 -13.43 -32.91 7.92
CA ASN A 26 -14.24 -34.03 7.45
C ASN A 26 -15.72 -33.62 7.45
N ASN A 27 -16.41 -33.84 6.33
CA ASN A 27 -17.84 -33.56 6.16
C ASN A 27 -18.66 -34.77 6.66
N ASN A 28 -19.46 -34.58 7.71
CA ASN A 28 -20.69 -35.36 7.95
C ASN A 28 -21.51 -34.75 9.11
N ALA A 29 -22.67 -34.16 8.79
CA ALA A 29 -23.90 -34.21 9.60
C ALA A 29 -25.08 -33.54 8.86
N ASP A 30 -26.24 -34.15 9.05
CA ASP A 30 -27.57 -34.02 8.43
C ASP A 30 -28.37 -32.77 8.91
N PRO A 31 -29.50 -32.37 8.26
CA PRO A 31 -30.07 -31.02 8.33
C PRO A 31 -31.18 -30.87 9.38
N GLY A 32 -31.25 -29.68 9.99
CA GLY A 32 -32.44 -29.30 10.75
C GLY A 32 -32.27 -28.09 11.66
N ARG A 33 -33.11 -27.07 11.38
CA ARG A 33 -33.57 -25.95 12.23
C ARG A 33 -32.82 -24.62 12.21
N ASN A 34 -33.64 -23.60 11.89
CA ASN A 34 -33.42 -22.15 11.95
C ASN A 34 -32.72 -21.67 13.23
N GLY A 35 -31.72 -20.80 13.07
CA GLY A 35 -31.14 -20.03 14.16
C GLY A 35 -29.93 -19.22 13.72
N VAL A 36 -30.11 -17.90 13.60
CA VAL A 36 -29.09 -16.84 13.73
C VAL A 36 -27.78 -17.11 12.99
N GLY A 37 -27.68 -16.62 11.75
CA GLY A 37 -26.37 -16.38 11.13
C GLY A 37 -25.52 -15.58 12.12
N SER A 38 -24.40 -16.17 12.56
CA SER A 38 -23.63 -15.71 13.71
C SER A 38 -23.50 -14.19 13.72
N VAL A 39 -23.63 -13.59 14.90
CA VAL A 39 -23.39 -12.16 15.11
C VAL A 39 -22.05 -11.73 14.47
N GLN A 40 -21.08 -12.63 14.33
CA GLN A 40 -19.83 -12.48 13.58
C GLN A 40 -19.99 -12.30 12.05
N TYR A 41 -20.89 -13.03 11.39
CA TYR A 41 -21.19 -12.85 9.97
C TYR A 41 -21.93 -11.53 9.72
N GLN A 42 -22.87 -11.19 10.61
CA GLN A 42 -23.57 -9.90 10.54
C GLN A 42 -22.64 -8.73 10.87
N LEU A 43 -21.72 -8.85 11.85
CA LEU A 43 -20.70 -7.84 12.14
C LEU A 43 -19.66 -7.71 11.03
N ARG A 44 -19.31 -8.81 10.33
CA ARG A 44 -18.42 -8.77 9.17
C ARG A 44 -19.08 -8.09 7.98
N GLN A 45 -20.34 -8.41 7.69
CA GLN A 45 -21.17 -7.70 6.69
C GLN A 45 -21.40 -6.24 7.10
N TYR A 46 -21.53 -5.93 8.40
CA TYR A 46 -21.64 -4.57 8.92
C TYR A 46 -20.31 -3.81 8.76
N ALA A 47 -19.15 -4.42 9.05
CA ALA A 47 -17.81 -3.85 8.84
C ALA A 47 -17.48 -3.65 7.35
N GLU A 48 -17.87 -4.59 6.50
CA GLU A 48 -17.74 -4.51 5.05
C GLU A 48 -18.68 -3.47 4.42
N SER A 49 -19.82 -3.17 5.07
CA SER A 49 -20.74 -2.08 4.68
C SER A 49 -20.49 -0.74 5.38
N THR A 50 -19.66 -0.69 6.44
CA THR A 50 -19.26 0.54 7.15
C THR A 50 -17.89 1.10 6.74
N LEU A 51 -17.12 0.39 5.91
CA LEU A 51 -16.08 1.03 5.07
C LEU A 51 -16.74 1.84 3.93
N GLY A 52 -17.71 2.68 4.28
CA GLY A 52 -18.26 3.66 3.38
C GLY A 52 -17.17 4.67 3.03
N LYS A 53 -17.15 5.18 1.80
CA LYS A 53 -16.22 6.23 1.35
C LYS A 53 -16.12 7.43 2.32
N ALA A 54 -17.21 7.73 3.03
CA ALA A 54 -17.24 8.72 4.12
C ALA A 54 -16.23 8.43 5.26
N SER A 55 -16.06 7.16 5.63
CA SER A 55 -15.07 6.73 6.63
C SER A 55 -13.63 6.99 6.18
N LEU A 56 -13.32 6.86 4.88
CA LEU A 56 -11.96 7.12 4.38
C LEU A 56 -11.63 8.61 4.35
N HIS A 57 -12.61 9.48 4.09
CA HIS A 57 -12.40 10.93 4.16
C HIS A 57 -12.09 11.40 5.57
N GLU A 58 -12.70 10.81 6.59
CA GLU A 58 -12.40 11.06 8.00
C GLU A 58 -11.07 10.44 8.40
N ALA A 59 -10.76 9.24 7.91
CA ALA A 59 -9.53 8.51 8.23
C ALA A 59 -8.25 9.26 7.82
N VAL A 60 -8.32 10.16 6.82
CA VAL A 60 -7.16 10.98 6.40
C VAL A 60 -7.05 12.31 7.14
N VAL A 61 -7.93 12.62 8.10
CA VAL A 61 -7.87 13.88 8.86
C VAL A 61 -6.81 13.79 9.95
N LEU A 62 -5.90 14.76 9.97
CA LEU A 62 -4.91 14.91 11.04
C LEU A 62 -5.65 15.10 12.38
N PRO A 63 -5.45 14.22 13.37
CA PRO A 63 -6.06 14.41 14.69
C PRO A 63 -5.57 15.69 15.37
N GLU A 64 -6.43 16.29 16.19
CA GLU A 64 -6.09 17.53 16.89
C GLU A 64 -4.93 17.31 17.87
N GLY A 65 -3.93 18.20 17.81
CA GLY A 65 -2.75 18.15 18.69
C GLY A 65 -1.63 17.23 18.22
N GLU A 66 -1.82 16.46 17.14
CA GLU A 66 -0.79 15.56 16.60
C GLU A 66 0.15 16.25 15.60
N SER A 67 1.36 15.72 15.46
CA SER A 67 2.35 16.20 14.49
C SER A 67 1.98 15.79 13.07
N LEU A 68 2.01 16.73 12.13
CA LEU A 68 1.78 16.46 10.71
C LEU A 68 2.81 15.48 10.13
N ASP A 69 4.09 15.61 10.51
CA ASP A 69 5.15 14.76 9.98
C ASP A 69 5.03 13.33 10.53
N GLU A 70 4.67 13.15 11.80
CA GLU A 70 4.37 11.82 12.36
C GLU A 70 3.17 11.18 11.67
N TRP A 71 2.12 11.96 11.43
CA TRP A 71 0.93 11.50 10.72
C TRP A 71 1.26 11.02 9.31
N ILE A 72 2.07 11.79 8.57
CA ILE A 72 2.54 11.40 7.24
C ILE A 72 3.44 10.17 7.30
N ALA A 73 4.35 10.08 8.26
CA ALA A 73 5.24 8.94 8.42
C ALA A 73 4.45 7.64 8.62
N CYS A 74 3.47 7.64 9.52
CA CYS A 74 2.59 6.49 9.75
C CYS A 74 1.88 6.06 8.45
N HIS A 75 1.33 6.99 7.68
CA HIS A 75 0.64 6.68 6.42
C HIS A 75 1.58 6.18 5.33
N VAL A 76 2.80 6.72 5.23
CA VAL A 76 3.82 6.24 4.28
C VAL A 76 4.10 4.75 4.54
N VAL A 77 4.25 4.37 5.80
CA VAL A 77 4.52 2.99 6.22
C VAL A 77 3.32 2.07 5.94
N ASP A 78 2.09 2.52 6.25
CA ASP A 78 0.89 1.74 5.97
C ASP A 78 0.69 1.51 4.46
N PHE A 79 0.84 2.57 3.65
CA PHE A 79 0.75 2.45 2.19
C PHE A 79 1.85 1.57 1.61
N TYR A 80 3.07 1.64 2.16
CA TYR A 80 4.15 0.74 1.79
C TYR A 80 3.75 -0.73 1.99
N ASN A 81 3.27 -1.07 3.18
CA ASN A 81 2.86 -2.42 3.52
C ASN A 81 1.73 -2.94 2.62
N HIS A 82 0.72 -2.10 2.38
CA HIS A 82 -0.40 -2.47 1.49
C HIS A 82 0.07 -2.71 0.05
N ILE A 83 0.91 -1.82 -0.50
CA ILE A 83 1.43 -1.98 -1.86
C ILE A 83 2.30 -3.23 -1.97
N ASN A 84 3.16 -3.47 -0.98
CA ASN A 84 4.03 -4.64 -0.99
C ASN A 84 3.19 -5.93 -0.97
N MET A 85 2.18 -6.01 -0.10
CA MET A 85 1.26 -7.14 -0.06
C MET A 85 0.50 -7.35 -1.38
N LEU A 86 -0.06 -6.26 -1.95
CA LEU A 86 -0.78 -6.30 -3.23
C LEU A 86 0.11 -6.72 -4.40
N PHE A 87 1.35 -6.24 -4.46
CA PHE A 87 2.27 -6.62 -5.52
C PHE A 87 2.77 -8.05 -5.34
N MET A 88 3.09 -8.46 -4.11
CA MET A 88 3.53 -9.82 -3.82
C MET A 88 2.50 -10.86 -4.24
N SER A 89 1.20 -10.60 -4.08
CA SER A 89 0.14 -11.54 -4.48
C SER A 89 0.08 -11.82 -5.98
N VAL A 90 0.58 -10.91 -6.82
CA VAL A 90 0.59 -11.06 -8.30
C VAL A 90 2.00 -11.13 -8.88
N SER A 91 3.04 -11.11 -8.04
CA SER A 91 4.45 -11.02 -8.46
C SER A 91 4.88 -12.10 -9.45
N HIS A 92 4.31 -13.31 -9.35
CA HIS A 92 4.58 -14.42 -10.27
C HIS A 92 4.02 -14.22 -11.69
N HIS A 93 3.05 -13.31 -11.85
CA HIS A 93 2.52 -12.92 -13.16
C HIS A 93 3.25 -11.71 -13.78
N CYS A 94 4.01 -10.97 -12.98
CA CYS A 94 4.82 -9.84 -13.41
C CYS A 94 6.25 -10.33 -13.71
N THR A 95 6.53 -10.63 -14.98
CA THR A 95 7.82 -11.17 -15.43
C THR A 95 8.49 -10.22 -16.41
N ASP A 96 9.74 -10.50 -16.76
CA ASP A 96 10.48 -9.73 -17.77
C ASP A 96 9.78 -9.79 -19.14
N GLU A 97 9.08 -10.90 -19.44
CA GLU A 97 8.35 -11.13 -20.68
C GLU A 97 6.97 -10.48 -20.66
N SER A 98 6.21 -10.61 -19.56
CA SER A 98 4.87 -10.04 -19.48
C SER A 98 4.89 -8.51 -19.29
N CYS A 99 5.93 -8.00 -18.62
CA CYS A 99 6.09 -6.59 -18.29
C CYS A 99 7.54 -6.12 -18.53
N PRO A 100 7.99 -6.06 -19.81
CA PRO A 100 9.39 -5.75 -20.17
C PRO A 100 9.82 -4.33 -19.81
N LYS A 101 8.86 -3.46 -19.52
CA LYS A 101 9.06 -2.09 -19.05
C LYS A 101 8.10 -1.77 -17.92
N MET A 102 8.54 -0.98 -16.94
CA MET A 102 7.64 -0.41 -15.93
C MET A 102 6.79 0.70 -16.55
N CYS A 103 5.50 0.43 -16.76
CA CYS A 103 4.55 1.36 -17.36
C CYS A 103 3.14 1.24 -16.79
N ALA A 104 2.33 2.25 -17.09
CA ALA A 104 0.87 2.22 -16.96
C ALA A 104 0.29 2.57 -18.33
N GLY A 105 0.01 1.52 -19.12
CA GLY A 105 -0.39 1.66 -20.52
C GLY A 105 0.70 2.16 -21.45
N GLU A 106 0.30 2.60 -22.62
CA GLU A 106 1.21 3.08 -23.66
C GLU A 106 1.78 4.46 -23.33
N SER A 107 0.97 5.29 -22.67
CA SER A 107 1.23 6.72 -22.45
C SER A 107 2.18 7.03 -21.30
N TYR A 108 2.31 6.15 -20.30
CA TYR A 108 3.10 6.42 -19.11
C TYR A 108 4.19 5.36 -18.92
N ASN A 109 5.43 5.74 -19.20
CA ASN A 109 6.62 4.90 -19.03
C ASN A 109 7.45 5.43 -17.85
N TYR A 110 7.80 4.56 -16.92
CA TYR A 110 8.53 4.91 -15.71
C TYR A 110 9.97 4.42 -15.80
N PHE A 111 10.90 5.34 -15.63
CA PHE A 111 12.33 5.06 -15.62
C PHE A 111 12.85 5.07 -14.19
N TRP A 112 13.71 4.11 -13.86
CA TRP A 112 14.35 4.06 -12.55
C TRP A 112 15.56 5.00 -12.50
N ARG A 113 15.77 5.61 -11.33
CA ARG A 113 16.94 6.41 -11.02
C ARG A 113 17.12 6.42 -9.51
N ASP A 114 18.30 6.08 -9.01
CA ASP A 114 18.60 6.09 -7.57
C ASP A 114 19.84 6.93 -7.23
N GLY A 115 20.47 7.55 -8.23
CA GLY A 115 21.64 8.42 -8.03
C GLY A 115 22.93 7.67 -7.66
N THR A 116 22.88 6.35 -7.47
CA THR A 116 24.02 5.52 -7.09
C THR A 116 24.37 4.56 -8.22
N ASN A 117 23.66 3.42 -8.30
CA ASN A 117 23.84 2.39 -9.31
C ASN A 117 23.18 2.78 -10.64
N TYR A 118 22.10 3.55 -10.59
CA TYR A 118 21.36 4.06 -11.74
C TYR A 118 21.33 5.58 -11.69
N ARG A 119 22.41 6.19 -12.21
CA ARG A 119 22.59 7.65 -12.24
C ARG A 119 21.68 8.35 -13.26
N GLU A 120 21.47 7.69 -14.39
CA GLU A 120 20.58 8.15 -15.47
C GLU A 120 19.23 7.44 -15.44
N PRO A 121 18.14 8.08 -15.91
CA PRO A 121 16.83 7.44 -16.07
C PRO A 121 16.95 6.17 -16.93
N THR A 122 16.74 5.01 -16.31
CA THR A 122 16.97 3.70 -16.93
C THR A 122 15.66 2.94 -17.10
N SER A 123 15.40 2.45 -18.31
CA SER A 123 14.26 1.57 -18.59
C SER A 123 14.57 0.16 -18.09
N MET A 124 13.58 -0.49 -17.48
CA MET A 124 13.72 -1.85 -16.98
C MET A 124 12.36 -2.54 -16.83
N PRO A 125 12.33 -3.88 -16.79
CA PRO A 125 11.15 -4.66 -16.45
C PRO A 125 10.47 -4.22 -15.16
N ALA A 126 9.13 -4.32 -15.13
CA ALA A 126 8.32 -3.84 -14.01
C ALA A 126 8.64 -4.57 -12.70
N ASN A 127 8.79 -5.89 -12.74
CA ASN A 127 9.21 -6.71 -11.60
C ASN A 127 10.57 -6.27 -11.01
N LYS A 128 11.56 -5.95 -11.86
CA LYS A 128 12.87 -5.43 -11.44
C LYS A 128 12.74 -4.02 -10.85
N TYR A 129 11.94 -3.17 -11.48
CA TYR A 129 11.65 -1.83 -10.98
C TYR A 129 11.05 -1.90 -9.56
N VAL A 130 10.01 -2.71 -9.35
CA VAL A 130 9.34 -2.82 -8.03
C VAL A 130 10.28 -3.42 -6.99
N LYS A 131 11.12 -4.40 -7.37
CA LYS A 131 12.15 -4.94 -6.47
C LYS A 131 13.16 -3.88 -6.01
N LEU A 132 13.63 -3.02 -6.93
CA LEU A 132 14.52 -1.91 -6.59
C LEU A 132 13.80 -0.85 -5.75
N LEU A 133 12.52 -0.60 -6.04
CA LEU A 133 11.69 0.33 -5.28
C LEU A 133 11.52 -0.10 -3.83
N VAL A 134 11.14 -1.36 -3.59
CA VAL A 134 10.97 -1.94 -2.25
C VAL A 134 12.27 -1.78 -1.45
N LYS A 135 13.40 -2.23 -2.01
CA LYS A 135 14.72 -2.10 -1.37
C LYS A 135 15.07 -0.64 -1.08
N TRP A 136 14.73 0.28 -1.99
CA TRP A 136 14.98 1.70 -1.79
C TRP A 136 14.10 2.27 -0.67
N ILE A 137 12.80 1.96 -0.63
CA ILE A 137 11.89 2.41 0.44
C ILE A 137 12.35 1.88 1.79
N ASP A 138 12.68 0.59 1.90
CA ASP A 138 13.20 -0.01 3.14
C ASP A 138 14.39 0.80 3.69
N ALA A 139 15.36 1.13 2.84
CA ALA A 139 16.52 1.92 3.24
C ALA A 139 16.15 3.35 3.71
N GLN A 140 15.08 3.95 3.17
CA GLN A 140 14.61 5.25 3.65
C GLN A 140 13.92 5.14 5.01
N LEU A 141 13.10 4.10 5.20
CA LEU A 141 12.36 3.85 6.45
C LEU A 141 13.29 3.44 7.60
N ASP A 142 14.38 2.76 7.28
CA ASP A 142 15.42 2.35 8.25
C ASP A 142 16.37 3.50 8.64
N ASP A 143 16.39 4.61 7.90
CA ASP A 143 17.23 5.77 8.21
C ASP A 143 16.59 6.63 9.31
N THR A 144 17.15 6.56 10.52
CA THR A 144 16.66 7.30 11.70
C THR A 144 16.78 8.82 11.59
N ASN A 145 17.50 9.34 10.59
CA ASN A 145 17.52 10.77 10.28
C ASN A 145 16.34 11.20 9.40
N LEU A 146 15.72 10.26 8.68
CA LEU A 146 14.56 10.50 7.83
C LEU A 146 13.26 10.11 8.53
N PHE A 147 13.29 8.98 9.25
CA PHE A 147 12.18 8.44 10.05
C PHE A 147 12.64 8.25 11.49
N PRO A 148 12.60 9.30 12.32
CA PRO A 148 12.98 9.23 13.73
C PRO A 148 12.17 8.21 14.51
N VAL A 149 12.85 7.42 15.34
CA VAL A 149 12.22 6.42 16.23
C VAL A 149 12.26 6.84 17.70
N GLU A 150 13.13 7.79 18.04
CA GLU A 150 13.31 8.29 19.40
C GLU A 150 12.34 9.43 19.72
N LEU A 151 11.76 9.39 20.92
CA LEU A 151 10.85 10.44 21.39
C LEU A 151 11.58 11.79 21.47
N GLY A 152 11.01 12.80 20.82
CA GLY A 152 11.54 14.15 20.83
C GLY A 152 12.59 14.45 19.76
N GLN A 153 13.00 13.44 18.96
CA GLN A 153 13.81 13.69 17.77
C GLN A 153 12.93 14.25 16.65
N PRO A 154 13.24 15.44 16.10
CA PRO A 154 12.43 16.04 15.04
C PRO A 154 12.67 15.38 13.69
N PHE A 155 11.64 15.38 12.84
CA PHE A 155 11.78 15.06 11.41
C PHE A 155 12.66 16.10 10.70
N PRO A 156 13.32 15.75 9.58
CA PRO A 156 14.09 16.70 8.82
C PRO A 156 13.16 17.79 8.22
N PRO A 157 13.61 19.04 8.07
CA PRO A 157 12.77 20.15 7.59
C PRO A 157 12.12 19.91 6.22
N ASN A 158 12.72 19.05 5.40
CA ASN A 158 12.23 18.69 4.07
C ASN A 158 11.52 17.33 4.02
N PHE A 159 11.18 16.73 5.17
CA PHE A 159 10.54 15.43 5.26
C PHE A 159 9.30 15.33 4.38
N LYS A 160 8.32 16.21 4.59
CA LYS A 160 7.06 16.20 3.85
C LYS A 160 7.27 16.39 2.34
N ASN A 161 7.96 17.46 1.96
CA ASN A 161 7.99 17.95 0.58
C ASN A 161 8.95 17.17 -0.32
N ASP A 162 10.00 16.58 0.25
CA ASP A 162 11.01 15.84 -0.51
C ASP A 162 10.93 14.35 -0.20
N VAL A 163 11.12 13.95 1.06
CA VAL A 163 11.30 12.54 1.44
C VAL A 163 9.99 11.76 1.26
N ALA A 164 8.95 12.13 2.00
CA ALA A 164 7.65 11.46 1.97
C ALA A 164 6.99 11.59 0.59
N ALA A 165 7.00 12.79 0.00
CA ALA A 165 6.47 13.03 -1.34
C ALA A 165 7.15 12.15 -2.40
N GLN A 166 8.48 11.99 -2.35
CA GLN A 166 9.20 11.14 -3.30
C GLN A 166 8.86 9.66 -3.13
N ILE A 167 8.72 9.19 -1.89
CA ILE A 167 8.30 7.81 -1.59
C ILE A 167 6.90 7.54 -2.15
N LEU A 168 5.93 8.39 -1.81
CA LEU A 168 4.53 8.26 -2.23
C LEU A 168 4.38 8.37 -3.75
N LYS A 169 5.09 9.30 -4.40
CA LYS A 169 5.12 9.40 -5.87
C LYS A 169 5.62 8.12 -6.54
N ARG A 170 6.62 7.44 -5.97
CA ARG A 170 7.12 6.18 -6.52
C ARG A 170 6.15 5.02 -6.27
N MET A 171 5.50 5.00 -5.10
CA MET A 171 4.43 4.06 -4.76
C MET A 171 3.23 4.16 -5.72
N LEU A 172 2.83 5.38 -6.11
CA LEU A 172 1.76 5.62 -7.09
C LEU A 172 1.98 4.85 -8.40
N ARG A 173 3.23 4.73 -8.84
CA ARG A 173 3.59 4.00 -10.08
C ARG A 173 3.26 2.51 -9.97
N VAL A 174 3.38 1.93 -8.78
CA VAL A 174 3.01 0.52 -8.54
C VAL A 174 1.50 0.35 -8.60
N TYR A 175 0.72 1.25 -7.99
CA TYR A 175 -0.74 1.24 -8.15
C TYR A 175 -1.14 1.35 -9.62
N ALA A 176 -0.58 2.32 -10.35
CA ALA A 176 -0.87 2.51 -11.76
C ALA A 176 -0.57 1.25 -12.59
N HIS A 177 0.57 0.62 -12.33
CA HIS A 177 0.95 -0.63 -12.98
C HIS A 177 0.00 -1.79 -12.63
N LEU A 178 -0.37 -1.95 -11.36
CA LEU A 178 -1.31 -2.98 -10.90
C LEU A 178 -2.68 -2.83 -11.59
N TYR A 179 -3.25 -1.63 -11.61
CA TYR A 179 -4.54 -1.39 -12.27
C TYR A 179 -4.50 -1.69 -13.77
N TRP A 180 -3.41 -1.32 -14.44
CA TRP A 180 -3.33 -1.47 -15.89
C TRP A 180 -3.03 -2.92 -16.32
N HIS A 181 -2.06 -3.56 -15.68
CA HIS A 181 -1.51 -4.84 -16.16
C HIS A 181 -1.97 -6.06 -15.36
N HIS A 182 -2.34 -5.88 -14.08
CA HIS A 182 -2.54 -7.00 -13.16
C HIS A 182 -3.88 -7.00 -12.43
N TYR A 183 -4.79 -6.07 -12.75
CA TYR A 183 -6.10 -5.99 -12.11
C TYR A 183 -6.90 -7.31 -12.19
N PRO A 184 -6.96 -8.02 -13.34
CA PRO A 184 -7.63 -9.32 -13.41
C PRO A 184 -7.05 -10.34 -12.42
N GLN A 185 -5.73 -10.42 -12.29
CA GLN A 185 -5.04 -11.34 -11.40
C GLN A 185 -5.26 -10.97 -9.92
N VAL A 186 -5.25 -9.67 -9.59
CA VAL A 186 -5.61 -9.18 -8.25
C VAL A 186 -7.04 -9.58 -7.88
N CYS A 187 -7.98 -9.49 -8.83
CA CYS A 187 -9.37 -9.91 -8.62
C CYS A 187 -9.50 -11.43 -8.48
N GLN A 188 -8.74 -12.22 -9.24
CA GLN A 188 -8.74 -13.69 -9.16
C GLN A 188 -8.33 -14.21 -7.78
N VAL A 189 -7.41 -13.52 -7.10
CA VAL A 189 -7.00 -13.86 -5.72
C VAL A 189 -7.87 -13.21 -4.64
N GLY A 190 -8.99 -12.56 -5.03
CA GLY A 190 -9.95 -11.97 -4.10
C GLY A 190 -9.51 -10.63 -3.48
N LEU A 191 -8.47 -9.98 -4.01
CA LEU A 191 -7.90 -8.76 -3.44
C LEU A 191 -8.35 -7.47 -4.16
N GLY A 192 -9.27 -7.55 -5.12
CA GLY A 192 -9.76 -6.39 -5.88
C GLY A 192 -10.32 -5.27 -4.99
N THR A 193 -11.12 -5.62 -3.98
CA THR A 193 -11.64 -4.65 -3.00
C THR A 193 -10.53 -4.01 -2.19
N MET A 194 -9.53 -4.79 -1.76
CA MET A 194 -8.39 -4.28 -1.00
C MET A 194 -7.56 -3.29 -1.82
N LEU A 195 -7.32 -3.58 -3.10
CA LEU A 195 -6.66 -2.67 -4.03
C LEU A 195 -7.44 -1.34 -4.16
N ASN A 196 -8.76 -1.41 -4.38
CA ASN A 196 -9.61 -0.25 -4.53
C ASN A 196 -9.65 0.62 -3.26
N THR A 197 -9.86 0.01 -2.10
CA THR A 197 -9.91 0.72 -0.81
C THR A 197 -8.55 1.35 -0.48
N SER A 198 -7.45 0.59 -0.63
CA SER A 198 -6.10 1.10 -0.36
C SER A 198 -5.73 2.24 -1.29
N PHE A 199 -6.06 2.14 -2.58
CA PHE A 199 -5.80 3.21 -3.54
C PHE A 199 -6.68 4.44 -3.30
N THR A 200 -7.96 4.26 -2.96
CA THR A 200 -8.85 5.38 -2.62
C THR A 200 -8.31 6.13 -1.40
N HIS A 201 -7.93 5.39 -0.35
CA HIS A 201 -7.30 5.96 0.85
C HIS A 201 -6.01 6.70 0.49
N PHE A 202 -5.15 6.10 -0.33
CA PHE A 202 -3.91 6.71 -0.80
C PHE A 202 -4.16 8.03 -1.53
N VAL A 203 -5.08 8.07 -2.51
CA VAL A 203 -5.38 9.27 -3.29
C VAL A 203 -5.96 10.38 -2.41
N LEU A 204 -6.88 10.06 -1.51
CA LEU A 204 -7.42 11.02 -0.55
C LEU A 204 -6.32 11.64 0.30
N PHE A 205 -5.41 10.81 0.82
CA PHE A 205 -4.30 11.25 1.66
C PHE A 205 -3.31 12.15 0.90
N VAL A 206 -2.79 11.68 -0.24
CA VAL A 206 -1.77 12.44 -0.98
C VAL A 206 -2.31 13.75 -1.55
N THR A 207 -3.60 13.80 -1.88
CA THR A 207 -4.27 15.01 -2.35
C THR A 207 -4.48 16.00 -1.21
N LYS A 208 -5.00 15.54 -0.06
CA LYS A 208 -5.25 16.38 1.12
C LYS A 208 -3.99 17.10 1.60
N TYR A 209 -2.86 16.39 1.62
CA TYR A 209 -1.59 16.92 2.12
C TYR A 209 -0.66 17.47 1.02
N LYS A 210 -1.10 17.44 -0.25
CA LYS A 210 -0.34 17.90 -1.43
C LYS A 210 1.02 17.21 -1.57
N LEU A 211 1.04 15.90 -1.34
CA LEU A 211 2.25 15.05 -1.38
C LEU A 211 2.57 14.55 -2.79
N VAL A 212 1.58 14.53 -3.67
CA VAL A 212 1.72 14.14 -5.08
C VAL A 212 1.00 15.18 -5.93
N SER A 213 1.62 15.61 -7.04
CA SER A 213 1.05 16.61 -7.93
C SER A 213 -0.07 16.03 -8.81
N ASP A 214 -0.98 16.88 -9.23
CA ASP A 214 -2.07 16.51 -10.16
C ASP A 214 -1.55 15.98 -11.50
N THR A 215 -0.34 16.39 -11.90
CA THR A 215 0.33 15.90 -13.12
C THR A 215 0.68 14.42 -12.98
N GLU A 216 1.24 14.01 -11.84
CA GLU A 216 1.56 12.60 -11.58
C GLU A 216 0.29 11.75 -11.44
N LEU A 217 -0.79 12.31 -10.88
CA LEU A 217 -2.09 11.65 -10.76
C LEU A 217 -2.80 11.45 -12.12
N GLN A 218 -2.37 12.12 -13.20
CA GLN A 218 -2.99 11.92 -14.52
C GLN A 218 -2.88 10.46 -15.00
N ALA A 219 -1.83 9.74 -14.61
CA ALA A 219 -1.63 8.34 -14.98
C ALA A 219 -2.72 7.40 -14.45
N VAL A 220 -3.47 7.82 -13.43
CA VAL A 220 -4.51 7.04 -12.75
C VAL A 220 -5.85 7.78 -12.72
N LYS A 221 -6.00 8.86 -13.50
CA LYS A 221 -7.17 9.73 -13.46
C LYS A 221 -8.47 8.98 -13.71
N ASP A 222 -8.49 8.06 -14.65
CA ASP A 222 -9.70 7.31 -14.97
C ASP A 222 -10.05 6.31 -13.89
N VAL A 223 -9.06 5.71 -13.22
CA VAL A 223 -9.27 4.89 -12.02
C VAL A 223 -9.86 5.75 -10.89
N ILE A 224 -9.33 6.95 -10.66
CA ILE A 224 -9.87 7.88 -9.66
C ILE A 224 -11.33 8.21 -9.96
N LYS A 225 -11.68 8.51 -11.22
CA LYS A 225 -13.08 8.78 -11.60
C LYS A 225 -14.01 7.59 -11.38
N ILE A 226 -13.53 6.37 -11.63
CA ILE A 226 -14.32 5.14 -11.44
C ILE A 226 -14.57 4.89 -9.95
N LEU A 227 -13.59 5.22 -9.10
CA LEU A 227 -13.65 4.96 -7.66
C LEU A 227 -14.25 6.11 -6.84
N ALA A 228 -14.32 7.33 -7.40
CA ALA A 228 -15.01 8.49 -6.81
C ALA A 228 -16.49 8.17 -6.53
#